data_AF-A0A2W1B0U6-F1
#
_entry.id   AF-A0A2W1B0U6-F1
#
_cell.length_a   1.000
_cell.length_b   1.000
_cell.length_c   1.000
_cell.angle_alpha   90.00
_cell.angle_beta   90.00
_cell.angle_gamma   90.00
#
_symmetry.space_group_name_H-M   'P 1'
#
loop_
_entity.id
_entity.type
_entity.pdbx_description
1 polymer ?
#
loop_
_entity_poly.entity_id
_entity_poly.type
_entity_poly.pdbx_seq_one_letter_code
_entity_poly.pdbx_strand_id
1 'polypeptide(L)'
;MRIDRTLDLQIREDYINIYYRGGNLMKVQKEPHNGFRASFDSGYSGGKKLHPNDDLITLNDVQAWISAFPEMKNAMDIYFGNIRAWDERENQQVMIRENNYSSVANSTDYYICDIEYADSKSGTRLDAVAAKWISSGAARKNTEDVRLAIIEMKFGDSALKGSCGLFDHVKNVISVFGNSGFHYMKNEMLEVFNQKLELGLISDCKHSLTSFSDQIPEYIIAVSNHDPQKTALNSELNRIRTNFANQINLPVEIKIAQANRLGYALYEQNVVPL
;
A
#
# COMPACT_ATOMS: atom_id res chain seq x y z
N MET A 1 18.15 12.99 0.24
CA MET A 1 17.62 12.93 -1.15
C MET A 1 17.48 11.47 -1.53
N ARG A 2 16.32 11.01 -2.02
CA ARG A 2 16.07 9.62 -2.40
C ARG A 2 16.72 9.33 -3.76
N ILE A 3 17.71 8.43 -3.80
CA ILE A 3 18.50 8.15 -5.02
C ILE A 3 17.77 7.19 -5.95
N ASP A 4 17.26 6.07 -5.43
CA ASP A 4 16.47 5.10 -6.19
C ASP A 4 14.97 5.29 -5.89
N ARG A 5 14.22 5.75 -6.89
CA ARG A 5 12.77 6.01 -6.79
C ARG A 5 11.91 4.79 -7.12
N THR A 6 12.55 3.66 -7.46
CA THR A 6 11.88 2.38 -7.71
C THR A 6 11.75 1.53 -6.44
N LEU A 7 12.47 1.89 -5.37
CA LEU A 7 12.41 1.22 -4.08
C LEU A 7 11.41 1.92 -3.16
N ASP A 8 10.76 1.15 -2.30
CA ASP A 8 9.80 1.66 -1.33
C ASP A 8 10.05 1.10 0.08
N LEU A 9 10.24 1.98 1.07
CA LEU A 9 10.56 1.60 2.43
C LEU A 9 9.28 1.61 3.28
N GLN A 10 8.95 0.44 3.82
CA GLN A 10 7.86 0.23 4.77
C GLN A 10 8.43 0.00 6.16
N ILE A 11 7.81 0.65 7.15
CA ILE A 11 8.24 0.66 8.55
C ILE A 11 7.12 0.07 9.38
N ARG A 12 7.47 -0.89 10.23
CA ARG A 12 6.57 -1.59 11.16
C ARG A 12 7.29 -1.72 12.50
N GLU A 13 6.56 -2.15 13.54
CA GLU A 13 7.03 -2.12 14.93
C GLU A 13 8.46 -2.67 15.13
N ASP A 14 8.75 -3.88 14.63
CA ASP A 14 10.04 -4.56 14.88
C ASP A 14 10.90 -4.80 13.62
N TYR A 15 10.45 -4.33 12.46
CA TYR A 15 11.13 -4.57 11.20
C TYR A 15 10.79 -3.53 10.14
N ILE A 16 11.68 -3.43 9.15
CA ILE A 16 11.46 -2.69 7.92
C ILE A 16 11.46 -3.64 6.73
N ASN A 17 10.77 -3.24 5.68
CA ASN A 17 10.83 -3.88 4.37
C ASN A 17 11.18 -2.84 3.31
N ILE A 18 12.08 -3.22 2.41
CA ILE A 18 12.37 -2.48 1.19
C ILE A 18 11.71 -3.26 0.06
N TYR A 19 10.74 -2.63 -0.60
CA TYR A 19 10.00 -3.20 -1.71
C TYR A 19 10.55 -2.73 -3.06
N TYR A 20 10.54 -3.64 -4.03
CA TYR A 20 10.81 -3.37 -5.44
C TYR A 20 9.73 -4.05 -6.29
N ARG A 21 9.02 -3.26 -7.09
CA ARG A 21 7.90 -3.68 -7.95
C ARG A 21 6.85 -4.54 -7.23
N GLY A 22 6.52 -4.22 -5.99
CA GLY A 22 5.54 -4.92 -5.16
C GLY A 22 6.09 -6.14 -4.40
N GLY A 23 7.36 -6.49 -4.60
CA GLY A 23 8.02 -7.60 -3.90
C GLY A 23 8.97 -7.13 -2.82
N ASN A 24 9.15 -7.93 -1.77
CA ASN A 24 10.06 -7.60 -0.69
C ASN A 24 11.52 -7.89 -1.11
N LEU A 25 12.24 -6.85 -1.54
CA LEU A 25 13.67 -6.92 -1.88
C LEU A 25 14.53 -7.17 -0.65
N MET A 26 14.18 -6.60 0.50
CA MET A 26 14.98 -6.77 1.72
C MET A 26 14.11 -6.57 2.94
N LYS A 27 14.05 -7.58 3.81
CA LYS A 27 13.51 -7.42 5.17
C LYS A 27 14.67 -7.19 6.12
N VAL A 28 14.59 -6.19 6.99
CA VAL A 28 15.52 -5.99 8.10
C VAL A 28 14.76 -6.04 9.41
N GLN A 29 15.20 -6.88 10.33
CA GLN A 29 14.57 -7.07 11.63
C GLN A 29 15.62 -6.97 12.75
N LYS A 30 15.20 -6.52 13.93
CA LYS A 30 16.07 -6.44 15.10
C LYS A 30 16.40 -7.84 15.63
N GLU A 31 17.66 -8.08 15.99
CA GLU A 31 18.08 -9.33 16.65
C GLU A 31 18.14 -9.17 18.19
N PRO A 32 17.93 -10.24 18.99
CA PRO A 32 17.82 -10.16 20.45
C PRO A 32 19.08 -9.69 21.18
N HIS A 33 20.27 -10.00 20.65
CA HIS A 33 21.52 -9.86 21.41
C HIS A 33 22.34 -8.62 21.04
N ASN A 34 22.37 -8.22 19.76
CA ASN A 34 22.74 -6.88 19.29
C ASN A 34 22.62 -6.85 17.74
N GLY A 35 22.34 -5.69 17.15
CA GLY A 35 22.33 -5.50 15.70
C GLY A 35 21.02 -5.88 15.00
N PHE A 36 21.10 -5.99 13.68
CA PHE A 36 19.97 -6.31 12.81
C PHE A 36 20.29 -7.49 11.90
N ARG A 37 19.25 -8.14 11.42
CA ARG A 37 19.36 -9.19 10.40
C ARG A 37 18.58 -8.80 9.16
N ALA A 38 19.22 -8.95 8.01
CA ALA A 38 18.66 -8.76 6.71
C ALA A 38 18.41 -10.09 6.00
N SER A 39 17.35 -10.13 5.18
CA SER A 39 17.03 -11.29 4.34
C SER A 39 16.45 -10.89 3.00
N PHE A 40 16.77 -11.71 1.99
CA PHE A 40 16.23 -11.68 0.63
C PHE A 40 15.58 -13.03 0.34
N ASP A 41 14.40 -13.02 -0.29
CA ASP A 41 13.73 -14.26 -0.66
C ASP A 41 14.44 -14.94 -1.85
N SER A 42 15.18 -16.01 -1.55
CA SER A 42 15.88 -16.80 -2.57
C SER A 42 14.94 -17.46 -3.61
N GLY A 43 13.62 -17.49 -3.37
CA GLY A 43 12.63 -17.88 -4.37
C GLY A 43 12.69 -17.02 -5.63
N TYR A 44 13.04 -15.73 -5.51
CA TYR A 44 13.23 -14.83 -6.65
C TYR A 44 14.44 -15.21 -7.54
N SER A 45 15.39 -15.97 -7.01
CA SER A 45 16.63 -16.36 -7.69
C SER A 45 16.74 -17.87 -7.90
N GLY A 46 15.62 -18.61 -7.81
CA GLY A 46 15.60 -20.06 -7.94
C GLY A 46 16.45 -20.79 -6.88
N GLY A 47 16.58 -20.19 -5.69
CA GLY A 47 17.37 -20.71 -4.58
C GLY A 47 18.83 -20.22 -4.54
N LYS A 48 19.32 -19.48 -5.54
CA LYS A 48 20.69 -18.94 -5.52
C LYS A 48 20.81 -17.83 -4.46
N LYS A 49 21.78 -17.92 -3.55
CA LYS A 49 22.09 -16.81 -2.63
C LYS A 49 22.68 -15.63 -3.41
N LEU A 50 22.01 -14.48 -3.37
CA LEU A 50 22.42 -13.24 -4.04
C LEU A 50 22.87 -12.14 -3.08
N HIS A 51 22.58 -12.30 -1.79
CA HIS A 51 22.94 -11.33 -0.75
C HIS A 51 24.22 -11.74 -0.01
N PRO A 52 24.89 -10.79 0.67
CA PRO A 52 26.04 -11.08 1.54
C PRO A 52 25.59 -11.79 2.84
N ASN A 53 26.31 -11.59 3.95
CA ASN A 53 25.91 -12.12 5.25
C ASN A 53 24.61 -11.47 5.72
N ASP A 54 23.80 -12.25 6.42
CA ASP A 54 22.50 -11.80 6.92
C ASP A 54 22.65 -10.74 8.03
N ASP A 55 23.73 -10.82 8.81
CA ASP A 55 23.95 -9.92 9.95
C ASP A 55 24.38 -8.52 9.48
N LEU A 56 23.72 -7.49 10.00
CA LEU A 56 24.01 -6.08 9.81
C LEU A 56 24.53 -5.48 11.12
N ILE A 57 25.83 -5.56 11.33
CA ILE A 57 26.50 -5.08 12.55
C ILE A 57 27.25 -3.77 12.27
N THR A 58 27.80 -3.66 11.06
CA THR A 58 28.66 -2.55 10.64
C THR A 58 28.12 -1.86 9.38
N LEU A 59 28.62 -0.65 9.11
CA LEU A 59 28.31 0.04 7.85
C LEU A 59 28.80 -0.72 6.61
N ASN A 60 29.85 -1.54 6.74
CA ASN A 60 30.33 -2.35 5.63
C ASN A 60 29.34 -3.46 5.26
N ASP A 61 28.64 -4.03 6.24
CA ASP A 61 27.60 -5.02 6.00
C ASP A 61 26.45 -4.40 5.21
N VAL A 62 26.03 -3.18 5.60
CA VAL A 62 25.01 -2.40 4.88
C VAL A 62 25.46 -2.08 3.45
N GLN A 63 26.70 -1.64 3.26
CA GLN A 63 27.23 -1.31 1.94
C GLN A 63 27.32 -2.55 1.03
N ALA A 64 27.66 -3.72 1.59
CA ALA A 64 27.66 -4.97 0.85
C ALA A 64 26.25 -5.34 0.36
N TRP A 65 25.23 -5.14 1.21
CA TRP A 65 23.83 -5.36 0.82
C TRP A 65 23.39 -4.41 -0.29
N ILE A 66 23.65 -3.11 -0.15
CA ILE A 66 23.32 -2.10 -1.17
C ILE A 66 24.01 -2.43 -2.50
N SER A 67 25.26 -2.90 -2.46
CA SER A 67 26.03 -3.26 -3.66
C SER A 67 25.44 -4.48 -4.39
N ALA A 68 24.69 -5.33 -3.69
CA ALA A 68 24.04 -6.51 -4.25
C ALA A 68 22.62 -6.24 -4.79
N PHE A 69 22.03 -5.05 -4.51
CA PHE A 69 20.69 -4.69 -4.99
C PHE A 69 20.51 -4.82 -6.50
N PRO A 70 21.45 -4.41 -7.38
CA PRO A 70 21.26 -4.57 -8.82
C PRO A 70 21.02 -6.03 -9.26
N GLU A 71 21.77 -7.00 -8.70
CA GLU A 71 21.59 -8.42 -9.03
C GLU A 71 20.27 -8.96 -8.46
N MET A 72 19.91 -8.57 -7.24
CA MET A 72 18.62 -8.95 -6.64
C MET A 72 17.43 -8.40 -7.41
N LYS A 73 17.48 -7.12 -7.81
CA LYS A 73 16.45 -6.48 -8.64
C LYS A 73 16.31 -7.20 -9.98
N ASN A 74 17.43 -7.58 -10.60
CA ASN A 74 17.38 -8.36 -11.84
C ASN A 74 16.72 -9.73 -11.65
N ALA A 75 17.04 -10.45 -10.57
CA ALA A 75 16.39 -11.71 -10.25
C ALA A 75 14.87 -11.54 -10.04
N MET A 76 14.48 -10.51 -9.29
CA MET A 76 13.08 -10.13 -9.11
C MET A 76 12.39 -9.79 -10.43
N ASP A 77 13.02 -9.03 -11.33
CA ASP A 77 12.46 -8.69 -12.65
C ASP A 77 12.19 -9.94 -13.50
N ILE A 78 13.11 -10.90 -13.50
CA ILE A 78 12.94 -12.19 -14.19
C ILE A 78 11.81 -13.00 -13.53
N TYR A 79 11.76 -13.06 -12.21
CA TYR A 79 10.73 -13.79 -11.47
C TYR A 79 9.33 -13.20 -11.73
N PHE A 80 9.16 -11.88 -11.59
CA PHE A 80 7.88 -11.19 -11.80
C PHE A 80 7.42 -11.24 -13.26
N GLY A 81 8.35 -11.13 -14.21
CA GLY A 81 8.03 -11.24 -15.64
C GLY A 81 7.38 -12.56 -16.04
N ASN A 82 7.52 -13.61 -15.21
CA ASN A 82 6.91 -14.92 -15.43
C ASN A 82 5.59 -15.12 -14.65
N ILE A 83 5.12 -14.14 -13.87
CA ILE A 83 3.94 -14.27 -13.00
C ILE A 83 2.93 -13.16 -13.32
N ARG A 84 1.91 -13.50 -14.11
CA ARG A 84 0.85 -12.54 -14.50
C ARG A 84 0.06 -11.96 -13.33
N ALA A 85 -0.06 -12.69 -12.22
CA ALA A 85 -0.77 -12.21 -11.04
C ALA A 85 0.00 -11.12 -10.26
N TRP A 86 1.22 -10.78 -10.68
CA TRP A 86 2.08 -9.83 -9.98
C TRP A 86 1.69 -8.36 -10.19
N ASP A 87 0.93 -8.08 -11.25
CA ASP A 87 0.52 -6.72 -11.62
C ASP A 87 -0.18 -5.98 -10.46
N GLU A 88 -1.01 -6.67 -9.67
CA GLU A 88 -1.70 -6.07 -8.52
C GLU A 88 -0.72 -5.51 -7.48
N ARG A 89 0.31 -6.29 -7.12
CA ARG A 89 1.35 -5.87 -6.16
C ARG A 89 2.20 -4.73 -6.70
N GLU A 90 2.56 -4.79 -7.98
CA GLU A 90 3.28 -3.69 -8.61
C GLU A 90 2.45 -2.40 -8.59
N ASN A 91 1.13 -2.49 -8.85
CA ASN A 91 0.22 -1.35 -8.82
C ASN A 91 0.05 -0.78 -7.40
N GLN A 92 0.08 -1.62 -6.35
CA GLN A 92 0.10 -1.14 -4.96
C GLN A 92 1.34 -0.27 -4.69
N GLN A 93 2.52 -0.71 -5.16
CA GLN A 93 3.75 0.09 -5.02
C GLN A 93 3.71 1.36 -5.90
N VAL A 94 3.10 1.32 -7.08
CA VAL A 94 2.90 2.52 -7.89
C VAL A 94 1.98 3.51 -7.16
N MET A 95 0.91 3.04 -6.52
CA MET A 95 -0.01 3.90 -5.76
C MET A 95 0.71 4.68 -4.67
N ILE A 96 1.54 4.03 -3.85
CA ILE A 96 2.30 4.74 -2.81
C ILE A 96 3.28 5.74 -3.42
N ARG A 97 3.95 5.41 -4.53
CA ARG A 97 4.81 6.37 -5.23
C ARG A 97 4.03 7.62 -5.63
N GLU A 98 2.89 7.44 -6.28
CA GLU A 98 2.10 8.59 -6.78
C GLU A 98 1.52 9.45 -5.66
N ASN A 99 1.24 8.86 -4.49
CA ASN A 99 0.63 9.57 -3.36
C ASN A 99 1.64 10.13 -2.36
N ASN A 100 2.84 9.56 -2.25
CA ASN A 100 3.79 9.96 -1.21
C ASN A 100 5.01 10.70 -1.74
N TYR A 101 5.50 10.40 -2.95
CA TYR A 101 6.81 10.92 -3.35
C TYR A 101 7.02 11.15 -4.84
N SER A 102 6.00 11.03 -5.70
CA SER A 102 6.05 11.47 -7.10
C SER A 102 5.91 13.00 -7.23
N SER A 103 6.05 13.52 -8.44
CA SER A 103 5.88 14.96 -8.72
C SER A 103 4.46 15.48 -8.47
N VAL A 104 3.48 14.58 -8.33
CA VAL A 104 2.08 14.95 -8.06
C VAL A 104 1.64 14.64 -6.62
N ALA A 105 2.49 14.03 -5.79
CA ALA A 105 2.15 13.54 -4.46
C ALA A 105 1.54 14.62 -3.54
N ASN A 106 2.04 15.86 -3.59
CA ASN A 106 1.48 16.94 -2.77
C ASN A 106 0.06 17.35 -3.20
N SER A 107 -0.33 17.06 -4.45
CA SER A 107 -1.64 17.36 -5.01
C SER A 107 -2.68 16.26 -4.76
N THR A 108 -2.29 15.14 -4.14
CA THR A 108 -3.23 14.07 -3.79
C THR A 108 -3.82 14.27 -2.40
N ASP A 109 -5.02 13.71 -2.17
CA ASP A 109 -5.74 13.81 -0.89
C ASP A 109 -5.38 12.69 0.09
N TYR A 110 -4.55 11.74 -0.31
CA TYR A 110 -4.23 10.54 0.46
C TYR A 110 -2.72 10.37 0.52
N TYR A 111 -2.20 10.15 1.72
CA TYR A 111 -0.85 9.64 1.93
C TYR A 111 -0.93 8.19 2.37
N ILE A 112 -0.18 7.30 1.72
CA ILE A 112 -0.19 5.86 2.04
C ILE A 112 0.78 5.60 3.21
N CYS A 113 0.24 5.14 4.34
CA CYS A 113 1.01 4.84 5.54
C CYS A 113 1.70 3.48 5.44
N ASP A 114 1.01 2.43 5.00
CA ASP A 114 1.58 1.09 4.78
C ASP A 114 0.91 0.40 3.58
N ILE A 115 1.60 -0.56 2.98
CA ILE A 115 1.05 -1.50 2.00
C ILE A 115 1.23 -2.92 2.51
N GLU A 116 0.36 -3.84 2.11
CA GLU A 116 0.40 -5.24 2.55
C GLU A 116 0.39 -5.34 4.09
N TYR A 117 -0.39 -4.47 4.73
CA TYR A 117 -0.51 -4.36 6.18
C TYR A 117 -1.14 -5.62 6.74
N ALA A 118 -0.51 -6.22 7.75
CA ALA A 118 -1.02 -7.39 8.43
C ALA A 118 -1.40 -7.01 9.86
N ASP A 119 -2.70 -6.97 10.15
CA ASP A 119 -3.18 -6.69 11.50
C ASP A 119 -2.72 -7.81 12.44
N SER A 120 -1.93 -7.46 13.45
CA SER A 120 -1.33 -8.42 14.38
C SER A 120 -2.35 -9.13 15.27
N LYS A 121 -3.55 -8.55 15.44
CA LYS A 121 -4.60 -9.10 16.32
C LYS A 121 -5.56 -10.02 15.59
N SER A 122 -5.96 -9.66 14.38
CA SER A 122 -6.93 -10.41 13.58
C SER A 122 -6.28 -11.30 12.53
N GLY A 123 -5.00 -11.06 12.18
CA GLY A 123 -4.34 -11.69 11.05
C GLY A 123 -4.86 -11.22 9.69
N THR A 124 -5.74 -10.21 9.67
CA THR A 124 -6.31 -9.67 8.43
C THR A 124 -5.25 -8.89 7.69
N ARG A 125 -5.09 -9.21 6.40
CA ARG A 125 -4.21 -8.48 5.51
C ARG A 125 -5.00 -7.46 4.71
N LEU A 126 -4.52 -6.22 4.71
CA LEU A 126 -5.07 -5.10 3.96
C LEU A 126 -4.05 -4.66 2.92
N ASP A 127 -4.51 -4.37 1.70
CA ASP A 127 -3.59 -4.00 0.62
C ASP A 127 -2.88 -2.67 0.89
N ALA A 128 -3.60 -1.67 1.42
CA ALA A 128 -3.00 -0.42 1.87
C ALA A 128 -3.83 0.28 2.96
N VAL A 129 -3.12 1.02 3.81
CA VAL A 129 -3.69 1.91 4.83
C VAL A 129 -3.16 3.32 4.60
N ALA A 130 -4.03 4.32 4.69
CA ALA A 130 -3.74 5.69 4.28
C ALA A 130 -4.30 6.74 5.25
N ALA A 131 -3.62 7.88 5.28
CA ALA A 131 -4.08 9.13 5.87
C ALA A 131 -4.74 9.99 4.79
N LYS A 132 -6.08 10.10 4.84
CA LYS A 132 -6.83 11.05 4.04
C LYS A 132 -6.69 12.43 4.65
N TRP A 133 -5.95 13.27 3.96
CA TRP A 133 -5.66 14.62 4.36
C TRP A 133 -5.75 15.50 3.11
N ILE A 134 -6.79 16.32 3.06
CA ILE A 134 -7.18 17.02 1.83
C ILE A 134 -6.05 17.93 1.35
N SER A 135 -5.77 17.92 0.04
CA SER A 135 -4.78 18.76 -0.62
C SER A 135 -5.29 20.21 -0.77
N SER A 136 -5.48 20.86 0.38
CA SER A 136 -5.73 22.30 0.46
C SER A 136 -4.89 22.91 1.57
N GLY A 137 -4.41 24.13 1.38
CA GLY A 137 -3.54 24.79 2.36
C GLY A 137 -4.17 24.97 3.74
N ALA A 138 -5.50 25.06 3.83
CA ALA A 138 -6.23 25.11 5.10
C ALA A 138 -6.27 23.73 5.78
N ALA A 139 -6.65 22.68 5.04
CA ALA A 139 -6.71 21.33 5.59
C ALA A 139 -5.33 20.83 6.02
N ARG A 140 -4.27 21.08 5.23
CA ARG A 140 -2.88 20.66 5.53
C ARG A 140 -2.29 21.27 6.81
N LYS A 141 -2.91 22.31 7.38
CA LYS A 141 -2.52 22.89 8.68
C LYS A 141 -3.21 22.22 9.87
N ASN A 142 -4.33 21.52 9.63
CA ASN A 142 -5.04 20.79 10.66
C ASN A 142 -4.47 19.38 10.77
N THR A 143 -3.70 19.13 11.83
CA THR A 143 -2.96 17.88 12.05
C THR A 143 -3.76 16.84 12.87
N GLU A 144 -5.00 17.15 13.23
CA GLU A 144 -5.89 16.32 14.07
C GLU A 144 -7.14 15.85 13.30
N ASP A 145 -7.57 16.59 12.27
CA ASP A 145 -8.72 16.24 11.42
C ASP A 145 -8.31 15.44 10.18
N VAL A 146 -7.52 14.39 10.40
CA VAL A 146 -7.05 13.49 9.34
C VAL A 146 -7.78 12.17 9.44
N ARG A 147 -8.38 11.72 8.33
CA ARG A 147 -9.26 10.55 8.34
C ARG A 147 -8.48 9.31 7.92
N LEU A 148 -8.68 8.19 8.62
CA LEU A 148 -8.11 6.91 8.22
C LEU A 148 -8.84 6.38 6.97
N ALA A 149 -8.08 5.83 6.03
CA ALA A 149 -8.62 5.12 4.87
C ALA A 149 -7.91 3.76 4.70
N ILE A 150 -8.68 2.77 4.29
CA ILE A 150 -8.21 1.45 3.88
C ILE A 150 -8.47 1.36 2.39
N ILE A 151 -7.50 0.88 1.64
CA ILE A 151 -7.62 0.75 0.19
C ILE A 151 -7.43 -0.72 -0.14
N GLU A 152 -8.44 -1.29 -0.80
CA GLU A 152 -8.39 -2.61 -1.41
C GLU A 152 -8.12 -2.41 -2.90
N MET A 153 -7.03 -2.96 -3.40
CA MET A 153 -6.62 -2.82 -4.79
C MET A 153 -7.00 -4.08 -5.57
N LYS A 154 -7.58 -3.89 -6.76
CA LYS A 154 -7.73 -4.97 -7.74
C LYS A 154 -7.15 -4.59 -9.08
N PHE A 155 -6.40 -5.51 -9.67
CA PHE A 155 -5.89 -5.36 -11.03
C PHE A 155 -6.64 -6.27 -12.02
N GLY A 156 -7.26 -5.65 -13.03
CA GLY A 156 -8.10 -6.34 -13.99
C GLY A 156 -9.32 -7.01 -13.34
N ASP A 157 -9.81 -8.08 -13.96
CA ASP A 157 -11.08 -8.70 -13.57
C ASP A 157 -10.95 -10.05 -12.87
N SER A 158 -9.77 -10.68 -12.94
CA SER A 158 -9.57 -12.07 -12.51
C SER A 158 -9.72 -12.26 -11.00
N ALA A 159 -9.33 -11.25 -10.21
CA ALA A 159 -9.36 -11.28 -8.75
C ALA A 159 -10.64 -10.67 -8.14
N LEU A 160 -11.64 -10.32 -8.96
CA LEU A 160 -12.87 -9.69 -8.46
C LEU A 160 -13.80 -10.68 -7.74
N LYS A 161 -13.85 -11.93 -8.20
CA LYS A 161 -14.79 -12.97 -7.77
C LYS A 161 -14.07 -14.18 -7.16
N GLY A 162 -14.86 -15.06 -6.54
CA GLY A 162 -14.37 -16.31 -5.95
C GLY A 162 -14.03 -16.14 -4.47
N SER A 163 -13.38 -17.16 -3.90
CA SER A 163 -12.86 -17.10 -2.53
C SER A 163 -11.77 -16.02 -2.45
N CYS A 164 -11.92 -15.09 -1.50
CA CYS A 164 -11.07 -13.89 -1.40
C CYS A 164 -11.29 -12.88 -2.54
N GLY A 165 -12.51 -12.83 -3.12
CA GLY A 165 -12.93 -11.76 -4.00
C GLY A 165 -13.35 -10.49 -3.24
N LEU A 166 -13.75 -9.44 -3.96
CA LEU A 166 -14.07 -8.12 -3.37
C LEU A 166 -15.10 -8.19 -2.24
N PHE A 167 -16.18 -8.96 -2.43
CA PHE A 167 -17.21 -9.10 -1.41
C PHE A 167 -16.67 -9.72 -0.12
N ASP A 168 -15.81 -10.73 -0.22
CA ASP A 168 -15.25 -11.42 0.94
C ASP A 168 -14.30 -10.51 1.72
N HIS A 169 -13.51 -9.69 1.03
CA HIS A 169 -12.64 -8.69 1.64
C HIS A 169 -13.44 -7.63 2.42
N VAL A 170 -14.49 -7.06 1.80
CA VAL A 170 -15.40 -6.11 2.47
C VAL A 170 -16.06 -6.75 3.70
N LYS A 171 -16.57 -7.99 3.54
CA LYS A 171 -17.18 -8.74 4.64
C LYS A 171 -16.19 -8.95 5.79
N ASN A 172 -14.95 -9.31 5.48
CA ASN A 172 -13.91 -9.55 6.47
C ASN A 172 -13.58 -8.27 7.24
N VAL A 173 -13.37 -7.14 6.55
CA VAL A 173 -13.11 -5.85 7.22
C VAL A 173 -14.27 -5.43 8.11
N ILE A 174 -15.51 -5.54 7.65
CA ILE A 174 -16.68 -5.22 8.49
C ILE A 174 -16.72 -6.13 9.73
N SER A 175 -16.45 -7.43 9.57
CA SER A 175 -16.44 -8.40 10.67
C SER A 175 -15.35 -8.12 11.69
N VAL A 176 -14.14 -7.75 11.24
CA VAL A 176 -12.97 -7.54 12.10
C VAL A 176 -13.05 -6.22 12.84
N PHE A 177 -13.54 -5.17 12.18
CA PHE A 177 -13.49 -3.80 12.71
C PHE A 177 -14.84 -3.25 13.19
N GLY A 178 -15.92 -4.04 13.13
CA GLY A 178 -17.30 -3.67 13.51
C GLY A 178 -17.48 -3.05 14.90
N ASN A 179 -16.61 -3.37 15.86
CA ASN A 179 -16.78 -3.04 17.28
C ASN A 179 -15.71 -2.07 17.84
N SER A 180 -15.18 -1.11 17.07
CA SER A 180 -14.11 -0.14 17.45
C SER A 180 -12.65 -0.58 17.19
N GLY A 181 -12.43 -1.55 16.31
CA GLY A 181 -11.10 -2.15 16.09
C GLY A 181 -10.01 -1.23 15.53
N PHE A 182 -10.35 -0.04 15.03
CA PHE A 182 -9.38 0.85 14.37
C PHE A 182 -8.50 1.67 15.32
N HIS A 183 -8.76 1.70 16.63
CA HIS A 183 -7.97 2.53 17.55
C HIS A 183 -6.47 2.18 17.52
N TYR A 184 -6.15 0.89 17.57
CA TYR A 184 -4.75 0.43 17.52
C TYR A 184 -4.09 0.77 16.18
N MET A 185 -4.79 0.50 15.07
CA MET A 185 -4.32 0.84 13.73
C MET A 185 -4.10 2.35 13.56
N LYS A 186 -4.97 3.21 14.11
CA LYS A 186 -4.79 4.67 14.07
C LYS A 186 -3.50 5.09 14.80
N ASN A 187 -3.24 4.54 15.98
CA ASN A 187 -2.02 4.87 16.74
C ASN A 187 -0.76 4.38 16.02
N GLU A 188 -0.78 3.15 15.50
CA GLU A 188 0.33 2.59 14.73
C GLU A 188 0.60 3.41 13.46
N MET A 189 -0.45 3.69 12.67
CA MET A 189 -0.31 4.45 11.43
C MET A 189 0.06 5.92 11.66
N LEU A 190 -0.24 6.47 12.83
CA LEU A 190 0.20 7.81 13.24
C LEU A 190 1.72 7.82 13.42
N GLU A 191 2.25 6.82 14.13
CA GLU A 191 3.68 6.64 14.33
C GLU A 191 4.39 6.38 13.00
N VAL A 192 3.91 5.42 12.21
CA VAL A 192 4.48 5.09 10.90
C VAL A 192 4.48 6.31 9.97
N PHE A 193 3.39 7.08 9.92
CA PHE A 193 3.33 8.30 9.10
C PHE A 193 4.40 9.30 9.51
N ASN A 194 4.51 9.57 10.82
CA ASN A 194 5.45 10.57 11.33
C ASN A 194 6.92 10.14 11.16
N GLN A 195 7.22 8.85 11.34
CA GLN A 195 8.55 8.29 11.05
C GLN A 195 8.88 8.41 9.55
N LYS A 196 7.92 8.09 8.67
CA LYS A 196 8.10 8.26 7.23
C LYS A 196 8.33 9.71 6.84
N LEU A 197 7.64 10.65 7.49
CA LEU A 197 7.84 12.08 7.28
C LEU A 197 9.25 12.51 7.72
N GLU A 198 9.69 12.12 8.91
CA GLU A 198 11.02 12.44 9.45
C GLU A 198 12.15 11.91 8.56
N LEU A 199 11.98 10.70 8.00
CA LEU A 199 12.92 10.08 7.07
C LEU A 199 12.83 10.64 5.64
N GLY A 200 11.92 11.58 5.36
CA GLY A 200 11.72 12.16 4.04
C GLY A 200 11.16 11.19 3.00
N LEU A 201 10.40 10.18 3.45
CA LEU A 201 9.72 9.18 2.59
C LEU A 201 8.35 9.66 2.09
N ILE A 202 7.81 10.72 2.72
CA ILE A 202 6.65 11.48 2.26
C ILE A 202 7.18 12.86 1.84
N SER A 203 7.22 13.12 0.54
CA SER A 203 7.69 14.37 -0.03
C SER A 203 6.71 15.51 0.26
N ASP A 204 7.26 16.70 0.51
CA ASP A 204 6.55 17.99 0.52
C ASP A 204 5.43 18.16 1.56
N CYS A 205 5.12 17.15 2.36
CA CYS A 205 4.34 17.30 3.58
C CYS A 205 5.18 18.05 4.62
N LYS A 206 4.63 19.10 5.23
CA LYS A 206 5.35 19.98 6.18
C LYS A 206 4.99 19.74 7.63
N HIS A 207 3.94 18.96 7.88
CA HIS A 207 3.33 18.85 9.20
C HIS A 207 3.23 17.39 9.59
N SER A 208 3.78 17.07 10.76
CA SER A 208 3.53 15.80 11.43
C SER A 208 2.04 15.71 11.79
N LEU A 209 1.50 14.49 11.74
CA LEU A 209 0.18 14.21 12.27
C LEU A 209 0.21 14.22 13.79
N THR A 210 -0.83 14.78 14.39
CA THR A 210 -1.06 14.75 15.84
C THR A 210 -2.01 13.60 16.20
N SER A 211 -3.06 13.40 15.40
CA SER A 211 -4.01 12.30 15.57
C SER A 211 -4.79 12.03 14.28
N PHE A 212 -5.41 10.85 14.21
CA PHE A 212 -6.50 10.62 13.29
C PHE A 212 -7.83 11.05 13.93
N SER A 213 -8.69 11.67 13.13
CA SER A 213 -10.06 12.05 13.52
C SER A 213 -10.91 10.84 13.93
N ASP A 214 -11.97 11.09 14.70
CA ASP A 214 -12.96 10.08 15.10
C ASP A 214 -13.97 9.71 14.00
N GLN A 215 -13.83 10.27 12.81
CA GLN A 215 -14.66 9.91 11.66
C GLN A 215 -14.52 8.41 11.35
N ILE A 216 -15.63 7.77 10.94
CA ILE A 216 -15.61 6.39 10.48
C ILE A 216 -14.58 6.25 9.35
N PRO A 217 -13.68 5.26 9.30
CA PRO A 217 -12.70 5.18 8.21
C PRO A 217 -13.34 5.01 6.83
N GLU A 218 -12.62 5.33 5.76
CA GLU A 218 -13.03 4.97 4.40
C GLU A 218 -12.53 3.56 4.06
N TYR A 219 -13.35 2.77 3.36
CA TYR A 219 -12.91 1.54 2.70
C TYR A 219 -13.04 1.72 1.18
N ILE A 220 -11.92 1.99 0.52
CA ILE A 220 -11.84 2.39 -0.88
C ILE A 220 -11.51 1.17 -1.72
N ILE A 221 -12.41 0.80 -2.61
CA ILE A 221 -12.15 -0.19 -3.67
C ILE A 221 -11.49 0.55 -4.83
N ALA A 222 -10.20 0.29 -5.07
CA ALA A 222 -9.42 0.85 -6.16
C ALA A 222 -9.19 -0.21 -7.25
N VAL A 223 -9.87 -0.06 -8.39
CA VAL A 223 -9.74 -1.01 -9.50
C VAL A 223 -8.93 -0.40 -10.62
N SER A 224 -7.82 -1.04 -10.98
CA SER A 224 -6.98 -0.69 -12.12
C SER A 224 -7.28 -1.62 -13.29
N ASN A 225 -7.32 -1.09 -14.52
CA ASN A 225 -7.47 -1.85 -15.76
C ASN A 225 -8.69 -2.80 -15.83
N HIS A 226 -9.81 -2.43 -15.22
CA HIS A 226 -11.09 -3.10 -15.42
C HIS A 226 -11.52 -3.03 -16.90
N ASP A 227 -11.90 -4.17 -17.49
CA ASP A 227 -12.52 -4.21 -18.81
C ASP A 227 -14.00 -3.76 -18.70
N PRO A 228 -14.38 -2.60 -19.28
CA PRO A 228 -15.74 -2.05 -19.14
C PRO A 228 -16.82 -2.93 -19.78
N GLN A 229 -16.47 -3.89 -20.63
CA GLN A 229 -17.42 -4.84 -21.19
C GLN A 229 -17.74 -5.99 -20.22
N LYS A 230 -16.92 -6.20 -19.18
CA LYS A 230 -17.15 -7.28 -18.20
C LYS A 230 -18.08 -6.84 -17.09
N THR A 231 -18.94 -7.77 -16.69
CA THR A 231 -19.95 -7.54 -15.66
C THR A 231 -19.50 -7.89 -14.25
N ALA A 232 -18.30 -8.46 -14.09
CA ALA A 232 -17.84 -9.01 -12.82
C ALA A 232 -17.75 -7.95 -11.72
N LEU A 233 -17.18 -6.77 -12.02
CA LEU A 233 -17.09 -5.66 -11.08
C LEU A 233 -18.48 -5.18 -10.64
N ASN A 234 -19.35 -4.87 -11.60
CA ASN A 234 -20.72 -4.43 -11.32
C ASN A 234 -21.50 -5.46 -10.49
N SER A 235 -21.34 -6.75 -10.78
CA SER A 235 -21.94 -7.84 -10.03
C SER A 235 -21.51 -7.83 -8.56
N GLU A 236 -20.21 -7.71 -8.28
CA GLU A 236 -19.69 -7.69 -6.91
C GLU A 236 -20.04 -6.39 -6.16
N LEU A 237 -19.98 -5.24 -6.84
CA LEU A 237 -20.42 -3.96 -6.26
C LEU A 237 -21.91 -3.99 -5.89
N ASN A 238 -22.76 -4.55 -6.75
CA ASN A 238 -24.17 -4.74 -6.45
C ASN A 238 -24.37 -5.70 -5.28
N ARG A 239 -23.59 -6.79 -5.22
CA ARG A 239 -23.61 -7.72 -4.08
C ARG A 239 -23.21 -7.03 -2.77
N ILE A 240 -22.15 -6.23 -2.77
CA ILE A 240 -21.72 -5.41 -1.62
C ILE A 240 -22.83 -4.44 -1.21
N ARG A 241 -23.42 -3.70 -2.17
CA ARG A 241 -24.52 -2.76 -1.90
C ARG A 241 -25.73 -3.47 -1.26
N THR A 242 -26.19 -4.57 -1.83
CA THR A 242 -27.36 -5.30 -1.34
C THR A 242 -27.16 -5.85 0.07
N ASN A 243 -25.94 -6.29 0.41
CA ASN A 243 -25.67 -6.92 1.72
C ASN A 243 -25.26 -5.92 2.81
N PHE A 244 -24.61 -4.81 2.46
CA PHE A 244 -24.03 -3.87 3.42
C PHE A 244 -24.59 -2.45 3.34
N ALA A 245 -24.93 -1.92 2.15
CA ALA A 245 -25.29 -0.50 2.02
C ALA A 245 -26.64 -0.13 2.66
N ASN A 246 -27.48 -1.12 2.98
CA ASN A 246 -28.72 -0.92 3.76
C ASN A 246 -28.54 -1.11 5.27
N GLN A 247 -27.33 -1.45 5.73
CA GLN A 247 -27.04 -1.59 7.15
C GLN A 247 -26.77 -0.22 7.76
N ILE A 248 -27.48 0.09 8.85
CA ILE A 248 -27.22 1.26 9.67
C ILE A 248 -25.96 0.95 10.52
N ASN A 249 -25.07 1.94 10.70
CA ASN A 249 -23.86 1.85 11.53
C ASN A 249 -22.76 0.88 11.03
N LEU A 250 -22.43 0.91 9.73
CA LEU A 250 -21.22 0.24 9.26
C LEU A 250 -19.96 0.86 9.92
N PRO A 251 -18.92 0.05 10.22
CA PRO A 251 -17.68 0.55 10.81
C PRO A 251 -16.81 1.34 9.82
N VAL A 252 -17.15 1.32 8.53
CA VAL A 252 -16.43 2.00 7.44
C VAL A 252 -17.41 2.59 6.43
N GLU A 253 -16.99 3.67 5.77
CA GLU A 253 -17.68 4.22 4.59
C GLU A 253 -17.11 3.57 3.33
N ILE A 254 -17.88 2.71 2.67
CA ILE A 254 -17.45 1.98 1.47
C ILE A 254 -17.49 2.91 0.25
N LYS A 255 -16.37 3.02 -0.46
CA LYS A 255 -16.19 3.86 -1.66
C LYS A 255 -15.60 3.07 -2.82
N ILE A 256 -15.79 3.58 -4.02
CA ILE A 256 -15.07 3.13 -5.21
C ILE A 256 -14.26 4.29 -5.77
N ALA A 257 -12.97 4.10 -5.96
CA ALA A 257 -12.14 5.05 -6.67
C ALA A 257 -12.40 4.93 -8.17
N GLN A 258 -12.65 6.06 -8.83
CA GLN A 258 -12.82 6.13 -10.28
C GLN A 258 -11.60 6.81 -10.88
N ALA A 259 -11.09 6.26 -11.99
CA ALA A 259 -10.03 6.92 -12.74
C ALA A 259 -10.59 8.24 -13.33
N ASN A 260 -9.89 9.35 -13.10
CA ASN A 260 -10.25 10.63 -13.69
C ASN A 260 -9.55 10.78 -15.06
N ARG A 261 -10.34 10.70 -16.15
CA ARG A 261 -10.05 11.08 -17.55
C ARG A 261 -8.84 10.43 -18.28
N LEU A 262 -7.70 10.14 -17.63
CA LEU A 262 -6.65 9.19 -18.04
C LEU A 262 -5.49 9.19 -17.02
N GLY A 263 -4.96 8.03 -16.65
CA GLY A 263 -3.52 7.84 -16.40
C GLY A 263 -2.92 7.21 -17.65
N TYR A 264 -1.67 7.51 -18.04
CA TYR A 264 -0.97 7.34 -19.34
C TYR A 264 -1.23 6.11 -20.28
N ALA A 265 -2.15 5.20 -20.00
CA ALA A 265 -2.71 4.26 -20.96
C ALA A 265 -3.71 4.98 -21.90
N LEU A 266 -3.34 5.09 -23.19
CA LEU A 266 -4.19 5.62 -24.25
C LEU A 266 -5.26 4.59 -24.67
N TYR A 267 -6.53 4.89 -24.42
CA TYR A 267 -7.67 4.11 -24.90
C TYR A 267 -8.43 4.90 -25.98
N GLU A 268 -8.85 4.24 -27.06
CA GLU A 268 -9.52 4.84 -28.21
C GLU A 268 -10.74 5.69 -27.82
N GLN A 269 -11.56 5.21 -26.87
CA GLN A 269 -12.71 5.94 -26.34
C GLN A 269 -12.37 7.25 -25.60
N ASN A 270 -11.10 7.51 -25.28
CA ASN A 270 -10.60 8.71 -24.62
C ASN A 270 -9.85 9.64 -25.60
N VAL A 271 -9.85 9.33 -26.90
CA VAL A 271 -9.27 10.12 -27.99
C VAL A 271 -10.41 10.60 -28.89
N VAL A 272 -10.82 11.86 -28.76
CA VAL A 272 -11.94 12.44 -29.51
C VAL A 272 -11.46 13.33 -30.67
N PRO A 273 -12.13 13.34 -31.83
CA PRO A 273 -11.82 14.27 -32.92
C PRO A 273 -12.18 15.72 -32.53
N LEU A 274 -11.47 16.69 -33.11
CA LEU A 274 -11.77 18.12 -32.98
C LEU A 274 -13.12 18.47 -33.63
#